data_AF-A0A2F0PHE7-F1
#
_entry.id   AF-A0A2F0PHE7-F1
#
_cell.length_a   1.000
_cell.length_b   1.000
_cell.length_c   1.000
_cell.angle_alpha   90.00
_cell.angle_beta   90.00
_cell.angle_gamma   90.00
#
_symmetry.space_group_name_H-M   'P 1'
#
loop_
_entity.id
_entity.type
_entity.pdbx_description
1 polymer ?
#
loop_
_entity_poly.entity_id
_entity_poly.type
_entity_poly.pdbx_seq_one_letter_code
_entity_poly.pdbx_strand_id
1 'polypeptide(L)'
;MARKTKQQAQETRQQILDAAVREFSERGVAATSLTDIATAAGVTRGAIYWHFKNKVDLFNEVWESTEPKIDQLETEYQAKFPDNPLRVIREILIYILTSTVEDGR
;
A
#
# COMPACT_ATOMS: atom_id res chain seq x y z
N MET A 1 7.00 -29.97 1.24
CA MET A 1 5.80 -29.29 1.78
C MET A 1 6.05 -27.84 2.24
N ALA A 2 7.30 -27.39 2.42
CA ALA A 2 7.63 -26.04 2.95
C ALA A 2 7.42 -24.85 1.98
N ARG A 3 7.44 -25.04 0.65
CA ARG A 3 7.27 -23.94 -0.32
C ARG A 3 5.82 -23.47 -0.45
N LYS A 4 4.87 -24.40 -0.25
CA LYS A 4 3.42 -24.14 -0.41
C LYS A 4 2.88 -23.27 0.74
N THR A 5 3.42 -23.40 1.95
CA THR A 5 3.00 -22.63 3.14
C THR A 5 3.47 -21.18 3.11
N LYS A 6 4.69 -20.90 2.61
CA LYS A 6 5.19 -19.52 2.48
C LYS A 6 4.40 -18.72 1.44
N GLN A 7 4.04 -19.35 0.34
CA GLN A 7 3.21 -18.72 -0.69
C GLN A 7 1.81 -18.42 -0.17
N GLN A 8 1.17 -19.39 0.49
CA GLN A 8 -0.15 -19.18 1.12
C GLN A 8 -0.12 -18.07 2.17
N ALA A 9 0.93 -18.00 2.98
CA ALA A 9 1.12 -16.89 3.92
C ALA A 9 1.19 -15.53 3.19
N GLN A 10 1.93 -15.44 2.09
CA GLN A 10 2.00 -14.21 1.30
C GLN A 10 0.65 -13.83 0.69
N GLU A 11 -0.09 -14.81 0.17
CA GLU A 11 -1.44 -14.61 -0.39
C GLU A 11 -2.41 -14.08 0.68
N THR A 12 -2.44 -14.69 1.87
CA THR A 12 -3.24 -14.20 3.01
C THR A 12 -2.83 -12.79 3.42
N ARG A 13 -1.52 -12.51 3.48
CA ARG A 13 -1.01 -11.17 3.80
C ARG A 13 -1.51 -10.12 2.81
N GLN A 14 -1.47 -10.44 1.51
CA GLN A 14 -1.96 -9.53 0.47
C GLN A 14 -3.47 -9.31 0.57
N GLN A 15 -4.25 -10.37 0.84
CA GLN A 15 -5.70 -10.26 1.05
C GLN A 15 -6.04 -9.31 2.21
N ILE A 16 -5.26 -9.36 3.29
CA ILE A 16 -5.44 -8.45 4.44
C ILE A 16 -5.13 -7.00 4.04
N LEU A 17 -4.05 -6.76 3.29
CA LEU A 17 -3.70 -5.41 2.80
C LEU A 17 -4.79 -4.84 1.89
N ASP A 18 -5.26 -5.63 0.93
CA ASP A 18 -6.30 -5.19 0.00
C ASP A 18 -7.61 -4.86 0.73
N ALA A 19 -7.97 -5.66 1.74
CA ALA A 19 -9.13 -5.38 2.59
C ALA A 19 -8.93 -4.13 3.46
N ALA A 20 -7.73 -3.94 4.00
CA ALA A 20 -7.38 -2.77 4.80
C ALA A 20 -7.49 -1.49 3.97
N VAL A 21 -6.96 -1.49 2.74
CA VAL A 21 -7.09 -0.36 1.79
C VAL A 21 -8.56 0.01 1.60
N ARG A 22 -9.41 -0.95 1.24
CA ARG A 22 -10.84 -0.69 1.00
C ARG A 22 -11.52 -0.12 2.25
N GLU A 23 -11.37 -0.77 3.39
CA GLU A 23 -12.02 -0.35 4.63
C GLU A 23 -11.50 1.01 5.14
N PHE A 24 -10.22 1.30 4.96
CA PHE A 24 -9.65 2.61 5.30
C PHE A 24 -10.15 3.71 4.37
N SER A 25 -10.28 3.44 3.06
CA SER A 25 -10.79 4.39 2.08
C SER A 25 -12.27 4.71 2.29
N GLU A 26 -13.09 3.72 2.64
CA GLU A 26 -14.54 3.90 2.81
C GLU A 26 -14.92 4.54 4.16
N ARG A 27 -14.23 4.17 5.25
CA ARG A 27 -14.66 4.52 6.62
C ARG A 27 -13.65 5.39 7.37
N GLY A 28 -12.44 5.52 6.84
CA GLY A 28 -11.32 6.18 7.49
C GLY A 28 -10.59 5.29 8.50
N VAL A 29 -9.28 5.50 8.63
CA VAL A 29 -8.39 4.69 9.49
C VAL A 29 -8.84 4.65 10.94
N ALA A 30 -9.36 5.75 11.48
CA ALA A 30 -9.79 5.83 12.89
C ALA A 30 -10.99 4.92 13.18
N ALA A 31 -11.97 4.88 12.28
CA ALA A 31 -13.22 4.14 12.46
C ALA A 31 -13.08 2.62 12.18
N THR A 32 -12.07 2.21 11.41
CA THR A 32 -11.86 0.81 11.06
C THR A 32 -11.06 0.07 12.13
N SER A 33 -11.55 -1.10 12.55
CA SER A 33 -10.85 -2.00 13.47
C SER A 33 -10.15 -3.15 12.72
N LEU A 34 -9.17 -3.81 13.36
CA LEU A 34 -8.58 -5.03 12.81
C LEU A 34 -9.61 -6.17 12.65
N THR A 35 -10.69 -6.15 13.42
CA THR A 35 -11.77 -7.14 13.29
C THR A 35 -12.60 -6.90 12.03
N ASP A 36 -12.87 -5.65 11.68
CA ASP A 36 -13.56 -5.29 10.44
C ASP A 36 -12.74 -5.75 9.22
N ILE A 37 -11.44 -5.47 9.25
CA ILE A 37 -10.50 -5.88 8.19
C ILE A 37 -10.42 -7.40 8.09
N ALA A 38 -10.34 -8.13 9.22
CA ALA A 38 -10.32 -9.60 9.19
C ALA A 38 -11.59 -10.16 8.55
N THR A 39 -12.75 -9.56 8.87
CA THR A 39 -14.04 -9.95 8.31
C THR A 39 -14.07 -9.66 6.81
N ALA A 40 -13.65 -8.47 6.38
CA ALA A 40 -13.59 -8.07 4.97
C ALA A 40 -12.59 -8.91 4.15
N ALA A 41 -11.50 -9.38 4.76
CA ALA A 41 -10.51 -10.26 4.14
C ALA A 41 -10.92 -11.75 4.16
N GLY A 42 -11.98 -12.12 4.89
CA GLY A 42 -12.39 -13.53 5.05
C GLY A 42 -11.41 -14.37 5.88
N VAL A 43 -10.66 -13.75 6.78
CA VAL A 43 -9.65 -14.40 7.63
C VAL A 43 -10.01 -14.31 9.12
N THR A 44 -9.35 -15.10 9.95
CA THR A 44 -9.53 -14.98 11.41
C THR A 44 -8.78 -13.76 11.94
N ARG A 45 -9.26 -13.22 13.08
CA ARG A 45 -8.53 -12.15 13.79
C ARG A 45 -7.11 -12.56 14.18
N GLY A 46 -6.90 -13.84 14.51
CA GLY A 46 -5.58 -14.39 14.82
C GLY A 46 -4.62 -14.37 13.62
N ALA A 47 -5.13 -14.59 12.41
CA ALA A 47 -4.33 -14.50 11.19
C ALA A 47 -3.80 -13.08 10.95
N ILE A 48 -4.60 -12.04 11.23
CA ILE A 48 -4.11 -10.66 11.17
C ILE A 48 -2.96 -10.43 12.15
N TYR A 49 -3.10 -10.82 13.42
CA TYR A 49 -2.03 -10.65 14.41
C TYR A 49 -0.77 -11.46 14.12
N TRP A 50 -0.86 -12.51 13.30
CA TRP A 50 0.30 -13.25 12.81
C TRP A 50 1.11 -12.44 11.78
N HIS A 51 0.44 -11.63 10.97
CA HIS A 51 1.06 -10.81 9.93
C HIS A 51 1.43 -9.39 10.38
N PHE A 52 0.59 -8.79 11.23
CA PHE A 52 0.66 -7.38 11.61
C PHE A 52 0.55 -7.23 13.12
N LYS A 53 1.44 -6.43 13.71
CA LYS A 53 1.47 -6.25 15.18
C LYS A 53 0.25 -5.48 15.69
N ASN A 54 -0.21 -4.50 14.92
CA ASN A 54 -1.31 -3.62 15.28
C ASN A 54 -1.85 -2.87 14.03
N LYS A 55 -2.87 -2.02 14.23
CA LYS A 55 -3.46 -1.23 13.13
C LYS A 55 -2.49 -0.23 12.50
N VAL A 56 -1.58 0.35 13.28
CA VAL A 56 -0.59 1.31 12.78
C VAL A 56 0.43 0.61 11.88
N ASP A 57 0.90 -0.57 12.28
CA ASP A 57 1.79 -1.43 11.50
C ASP A 57 1.16 -1.81 10.15
N LEU A 58 -0.11 -2.24 10.16
CA LEU A 58 -0.88 -2.52 8.94
C LEU A 58 -1.07 -1.28 8.06
N PHE A 59 -1.39 -0.13 8.67
CA PHE A 59 -1.57 1.12 7.93
C PHE A 59 -0.26 1.60 7.27
N ASN A 60 0.85 1.55 8.01
CA ASN A 60 2.16 1.91 7.47
C ASN A 60 2.53 1.01 6.30
N GLU A 61 2.19 -0.28 6.36
CA GLU A 61 2.48 -1.18 5.25
C GLU A 61 1.59 -0.91 4.02
N VAL A 62 0.32 -0.57 4.24
CA VAL A 62 -0.55 -0.08 3.16
C VAL A 62 0.05 1.16 2.49
N TRP A 63 0.57 2.09 3.29
CA TRP A 63 1.23 3.30 2.82
C TRP A 63 2.52 2.98 2.03
N GLU A 64 3.41 2.16 2.60
CA GLU A 64 4.67 1.73 1.96
C GLU A 64 4.45 0.91 0.69
N SER A 65 3.34 0.17 0.57
CA SER A 65 3.00 -0.55 -0.66
C SER A 65 2.59 0.39 -1.80
N THR A 66 2.21 1.62 -1.47
CA THR A 66 1.75 2.64 -2.42
C THR A 66 2.87 3.63 -2.80
N GLU A 67 3.85 3.86 -1.91
CA GLU A 67 4.94 4.83 -2.10
C GLU A 67 6.16 4.48 -2.97
N PRO A 68 6.53 3.23 -3.33
CA PRO A 68 7.90 2.92 -3.76
C PRO A 68 8.25 3.42 -5.17
N LYS A 69 7.37 4.18 -5.81
CA LYS A 69 7.54 4.75 -7.15
C LYS A 69 8.10 6.17 -7.15
N ILE A 70 7.82 7.01 -6.14
CA ILE A 70 8.15 8.44 -6.24
C ILE A 70 9.66 8.68 -6.15
N ASP A 71 10.35 8.11 -5.16
CA ASP A 71 11.81 8.29 -4.99
C ASP A 71 12.61 7.77 -6.19
N GLN A 72 12.17 6.65 -6.76
CA GLN A 72 12.78 6.08 -7.96
C GLN A 72 12.54 6.96 -9.19
N LEU A 73 11.31 7.49 -9.35
CA LEU A 73 10.96 8.41 -10.42
C LEU A 73 11.69 9.75 -10.29
N GLU A 74 11.86 10.25 -9.07
CA GLU A 74 12.64 11.46 -8.83
C GLU A 74 14.09 11.25 -9.27
N THR A 75 14.72 10.15 -8.84
CA THR A 75 16.08 9.81 -9.25
C THR A 75 16.20 9.71 -10.77
N GLU A 76 15.23 9.06 -11.42
CA GLU A 76 15.18 8.93 -12.88
C GLU A 76 15.03 10.28 -13.58
N TYR A 77 14.14 11.14 -13.11
CA TYR A 77 13.91 12.46 -13.72
C TYR A 77 15.04 13.44 -13.44
N GLN A 78 15.67 13.40 -12.27
CA GLN A 78 16.89 14.15 -11.98
C GLN A 78 18.02 13.76 -12.96
N ALA A 79 18.17 12.47 -13.26
CA ALA A 79 19.15 12.00 -14.24
C ALA A 79 18.80 12.44 -15.68
N LYS A 80 17.51 12.50 -16.04
CA LYS A 80 17.05 12.96 -17.37
C LYS A 80 17.12 14.48 -17.54
N PHE A 81 16.99 15.23 -16.46
CA PHE A 81 16.89 16.69 -16.46
C PHE A 81 17.82 17.34 -15.42
N PRO A 82 19.14 17.08 -15.46
CA PRO A 82 20.07 17.48 -14.40
C PRO A 82 20.12 19.00 -14.17
N ASP A 83 19.94 19.79 -15.24
CA ASP A 83 19.98 21.26 -15.18
C ASP A 83 18.58 21.91 -15.13
N ASN A 84 17.52 21.13 -14.91
CA ASN A 84 16.15 21.63 -14.93
C ASN A 84 15.27 21.06 -13.80
N PRO A 85 15.51 21.47 -12.55
CA PRO A 85 14.77 20.97 -11.38
C PRO A 85 13.27 21.30 -11.45
N LEU A 86 12.87 22.40 -12.09
CA LEU A 86 11.46 22.72 -12.31
C LEU A 86 10.77 21.69 -13.21
N ARG A 87 11.49 21.15 -14.21
CA ARG A 87 10.97 20.05 -15.04
C ARG A 87 10.82 18.78 -14.23
N VAL A 88 11.80 18.43 -13.40
CA VAL A 88 11.71 17.27 -12.50
C VAL A 88 10.46 17.35 -11.62
N ILE A 89 10.26 18.48 -10.92
CA ILE A 89 9.06 18.70 -10.08
C ILE A 89 7.78 18.57 -10.90
N ARG A 90 7.73 19.17 -12.10
CA ARG A 90 6.54 19.09 -12.96
C ARG A 90 6.22 17.65 -13.36
N GLU A 91 7.21 16.87 -13.79
CA GLU A 91 6.97 15.47 -14.19
C GLU A 91 6.56 14.60 -12.99
N ILE A 92 7.11 14.84 -11.80
CA ILE A 92 6.67 14.18 -10.55
C ILE A 92 5.22 14.53 -10.24
N LEU A 93 4.86 15.82 -10.29
CA LEU A 93 3.49 16.27 -10.02
C LEU A 93 2.48 15.69 -11.02
N ILE A 94 2.83 15.67 -12.31
CA ILE A 94 2.01 15.05 -13.35
C ILE A 94 1.81 13.58 -13.00
N TYR A 95 2.89 12.85 -12.70
CA TYR A 95 2.82 11.44 -12.34
C TYR A 95 1.91 11.18 -11.14
N ILE A 96 2.08 11.93 -10.05
CA ILE A 96 1.28 11.79 -8.82
C ILE A 96 -0.20 11.99 -9.16
N LEU A 97 -0.54 13.06 -9.87
CA LEU A 97 -1.92 13.39 -10.21
C LEU A 97 -2.55 12.36 -11.16
N THR A 98 -1.83 11.93 -12.20
CA THR A 98 -2.36 10.90 -13.12
C THR A 98 -2.50 9.55 -12.43
N SER A 99 -1.53 9.17 -11.58
CA SER A 99 -1.61 7.94 -10.81
C SER A 99 -2.80 7.94 -9.86
N THR A 100 -3.16 9.10 -9.28
CA THR A 100 -4.33 9.23 -8.41
C THR A 100 -5.65 9.08 -9.19
N VAL A 101 -5.68 9.49 -10.46
CA VAL A 101 -6.87 9.33 -11.34
C VAL A 101 -7.02 7.89 -11.83
N GLU A 102 -5.90 7.21 -12.11
CA GLU A 102 -5.88 5.84 -12.60
C GLU A 102 -5.93 4.79 -11.48
N ASP A 103 -5.70 5.17 -10.23
CA ASP A 103 -5.85 4.31 -9.06
C ASP A 103 -7.34 4.08 -8.80
N GLY A 104 -7.96 3.23 -9.62
CA GLY A 104 -9.35 2.78 -9.49
C GLY A 104 -9.58 1.81 -8.33
N ARG A 105 -8.79 1.95 -7.25
CA ARG A 105 -9.03 1.30 -5.96
C ARG A 105 -10.27 1.88 -5.28
#